data_AF-A0AAV8ZW22-F1
#
_entry.id   AF-A0AAV8ZW22-F1
#
_cell.length_a   1.000
_cell.length_b   1.000
_cell.length_c   1.000
_cell.angle_alpha   90.00
_cell.angle_beta   90.00
_cell.angle_gamma   90.00
#
_symmetry.space_group_name_H-M   'P 1'
#
loop_
_entity.id
_entity.type
_entity.pdbx_description
1 polymer ?
#
loop_
_entity_poly.entity_id
_entity_poly.type
_entity_poly.pdbx_seq_one_letter_code
_entity_poly.pdbx_strand_id
1 'polypeptide(L)'
;MLGQILANFKALDSDWFAQKYMKRSSKVGAPELSKFNNWGGSLSIGHPFAATGVRLAMHTANRLIREDGQFGLIAACAAGGQVRAHILFFFGHCRLRLLFHNQEYYFG
;
A
#
# COMPACT_ATOMS: atom_id res chain seq x y z
N MET A 1 -0.51 10.05 -12.82
CA MET A 1 -0.43 9.45 -11.47
C MET A 1 -1.56 9.88 -10.54
N LEU A 2 -1.90 11.17 -10.40
CA LEU A 2 -2.99 11.62 -9.51
C LEU A 2 -4.35 11.00 -9.83
N GLY A 3 -4.76 10.98 -11.10
CA GLY A 3 -6.05 10.40 -11.51
C GLY A 3 -6.20 8.91 -11.16
N GLN A 4 -5.11 8.13 -11.23
CA GLN A 4 -5.13 6.71 -10.84
C GLN A 4 -5.32 6.54 -9.33
N ILE A 5 -4.72 7.42 -8.51
CA ILE A 5 -4.89 7.39 -7.05
C ILE A 5 -6.36 7.69 -6.70
N LEU A 6 -6.93 8.76 -7.27
CA LEU A 6 -8.31 9.16 -7.00
C LEU A 6 -9.32 8.11 -7.49
N ALA A 7 -9.07 7.49 -8.65
CA ALA A 7 -9.89 6.40 -9.15
C ALA A 7 -9.85 5.18 -8.20
N ASN A 8 -8.67 4.81 -7.71
CA ASN A 8 -8.54 3.73 -6.74
C ASN A 8 -9.26 4.03 -5.42
N PHE A 9 -9.20 5.27 -4.91
CA PHE A 9 -9.97 5.65 -3.70
C PHE A 9 -11.47 5.48 -3.90
N LYS A 10 -11.99 5.95 -5.05
CA LYS A 10 -13.40 5.81 -5.37
C LYS A 10 -13.82 4.34 -5.55
N ALA A 11 -12.95 3.52 -6.12
CA ALA A 11 -13.19 2.08 -6.25
C ALA A 11 -13.17 1.36 -4.90
N LEU A 12 -12.21 1.68 -4.03
CA LEU A 12 -12.09 1.11 -2.69
C LEU A 12 -13.25 1.50 -1.77
N ASP A 13 -13.80 2.70 -1.94
CA ASP A 13 -14.93 3.21 -1.14
C ASP A 13 -16.32 2.89 -1.73
N SER A 14 -16.41 2.09 -2.80
CA SER A 14 -17.67 1.74 -3.46
C SER A 14 -18.10 0.30 -3.17
N ASP A 15 -19.26 0.12 -2.55
CA ASP A 15 -19.87 -1.20 -2.36
C ASP A 15 -20.24 -1.86 -3.70
N TRP A 16 -20.70 -1.08 -4.66
CA TRP A 16 -21.02 -1.56 -6.01
C TRP A 16 -19.79 -2.17 -6.69
N PHE A 17 -18.63 -1.48 -6.63
CA PHE A 17 -17.40 -1.99 -7.21
C PHE A 17 -16.92 -3.25 -6.50
N ALA A 18 -17.05 -3.28 -5.16
CA ALA A 18 -16.69 -4.42 -4.34
C ALA A 18 -17.50 -5.68 -4.64
N GLN A 19 -18.82 -5.54 -4.79
CA GLN A 19 -19.70 -6.66 -5.11
C GLN A 19 -19.52 -7.13 -6.56
N LYS A 20 -19.52 -6.19 -7.51
CA LYS A 20 -19.50 -6.50 -8.94
C LYS A 20 -18.17 -7.06 -9.43
N TYR A 21 -17.05 -6.50 -8.97
CA TYR A 21 -15.72 -6.84 -9.50
C TYR A 21 -14.83 -7.54 -8.48
N MET A 22 -14.91 -7.19 -7.19
CA MET A 22 -14.05 -7.80 -6.15
C MET A 22 -14.68 -9.04 -5.50
N LYS A 23 -15.95 -9.36 -5.79
CA LYS A 23 -16.74 -10.44 -5.16
C LYS A 23 -16.73 -10.38 -3.63
N ARG A 24 -16.77 -9.18 -3.06
CA ARG A 24 -16.86 -8.92 -1.62
C ARG A 24 -18.26 -8.45 -1.26
N SER A 25 -18.71 -8.75 -0.04
CA SER A 25 -20.03 -8.32 0.46
C SER A 25 -20.13 -6.79 0.62
N SER A 26 -19.03 -6.15 1.02
CA SER A 26 -18.93 -4.70 1.24
C SER A 26 -17.60 -4.14 0.75
N LYS A 27 -17.55 -2.81 0.66
CA LYS A 27 -16.37 -2.02 0.31
C LYS A 27 -15.14 -2.34 1.17
N VAL A 28 -13.96 -2.12 0.60
CA VAL A 28 -12.69 -2.23 1.34
C VAL A 28 -12.50 -1.02 2.26
N GLY A 29 -12.94 0.15 1.80
CA GLY A 29 -12.76 1.43 2.46
C GLY A 29 -11.57 2.19 1.89
N ALA A 30 -11.76 3.49 1.64
CA ALA A 30 -10.65 4.37 1.29
C ALA A 30 -9.69 4.51 2.48
N PRO A 31 -8.37 4.57 2.24
CA PRO A 31 -7.41 4.84 3.30
C PRO A 31 -7.61 6.23 3.88
N GLU A 32 -7.32 6.38 5.17
CA GLU A 32 -7.40 7.67 5.86
C GLU A 32 -6.39 8.67 5.28
N LEU A 33 -6.87 9.79 4.76
CA LEU A 33 -6.03 10.77 4.04
C LEU A 33 -4.96 11.41 4.94
N SER A 34 -5.22 11.53 6.24
CA SER A 34 -4.28 12.08 7.23
C SER A 34 -3.02 11.22 7.42
N LYS A 35 -3.06 9.95 7.00
CA LYS A 35 -1.94 8.98 7.11
C LYS A 35 -1.34 8.63 5.75
N PHE A 36 -2.00 9.02 4.65
CA PHE A 36 -1.65 8.64 3.29
C PHE A 36 -0.55 9.53 2.71
N ASN A 37 0.63 8.96 2.45
CA ASN A 37 1.76 9.65 1.81
C ASN A 37 2.18 10.99 2.48
N ASN A 38 2.20 11.07 3.81
CA ASN A 38 2.48 12.33 4.54
C ASN A 38 3.85 12.94 4.23
N TRP A 39 4.84 12.12 3.85
CA TRP A 39 6.18 12.60 3.46
C TRP A 39 6.33 12.77 1.93
N GLY A 40 5.21 12.86 1.21
CA GLY A 40 5.18 12.94 -0.24
C GLY A 40 5.12 11.58 -0.93
N GLY A 41 4.67 11.59 -2.19
CA GLY A 41 4.45 10.40 -3.00
C GLY A 41 5.28 10.41 -4.28
N SER A 42 5.10 9.41 -5.14
CA SER A 42 5.79 9.35 -6.43
C SER A 42 5.47 10.53 -7.36
N LEU A 43 4.34 11.21 -7.14
CA LEU A 43 3.95 12.40 -7.91
C LEU A 43 4.87 13.61 -7.62
N SER A 44 5.29 13.79 -6.37
CA SER A 44 6.13 14.92 -5.96
C SER A 44 7.62 14.57 -5.95
N ILE A 45 7.97 13.34 -5.58
CA ILE A 45 9.37 12.89 -5.40
C ILE A 45 9.92 12.25 -6.69
N GLY A 46 9.05 11.79 -7.59
CA GLY A 46 9.40 11.08 -8.81
C GLY A 46 9.16 9.57 -8.73
N HIS A 47 9.14 8.94 -9.91
CA HIS A 47 8.82 7.52 -10.09
C HIS A 47 9.83 6.81 -11.02
N PRO A 48 11.09 6.62 -10.59
CA PRO A 48 11.98 5.74 -11.30
C PRO A 48 11.45 4.30 -11.22
N PHE A 49 11.31 3.65 -12.38
CA PHE A 49 10.90 2.26 -12.50
C PHE A 49 11.87 1.36 -11.71
N ALA A 50 11.34 0.27 -11.12
CA ALA A 50 12.00 -0.64 -10.19
C ALA A 50 12.49 -0.04 -8.85
N ALA A 51 13.06 1.17 -8.82
CA ALA A 51 13.59 1.79 -7.59
C ALA A 51 12.49 2.31 -6.64
N THR A 52 11.28 2.61 -7.16
CA THR A 52 10.18 3.12 -6.34
C THR A 52 9.77 2.16 -5.22
N GLY A 53 9.80 0.84 -5.44
CA GLY A 53 9.43 -0.14 -4.42
C GLY A 53 10.31 -0.05 -3.17
N VAL A 54 11.63 0.01 -3.37
CA VAL A 54 12.61 0.16 -2.27
C VAL A 54 12.41 1.49 -1.55
N ARG A 55 12.17 2.58 -2.29
CA ARG A 55 11.88 3.89 -1.71
C ARG A 55 10.65 3.85 -0.81
N LEU A 56 9.55 3.24 -1.26
CA LEU A 56 8.31 3.15 -0.48
C LEU A 56 8.51 2.34 0.82
N ALA A 57 9.23 1.21 0.74
CA ALA A 57 9.59 0.42 1.92
C ALA A 57 10.42 1.23 2.92
N MET A 58 11.47 1.91 2.45
CA MET A 58 12.31 2.73 3.32
C MET A 58 11.58 3.93 3.91
N HIS A 59 10.77 4.63 3.13
CA HIS A 59 9.94 5.73 3.65
C HIS A 59 8.99 5.25 4.74
N THR A 60 8.30 4.13 4.49
CA THR A 60 7.33 3.58 5.45
C THR A 60 8.03 3.15 6.73
N ALA A 61 9.14 2.42 6.65
CA ALA A 61 9.92 2.03 7.83
C ALA A 61 10.41 3.25 8.63
N ASN A 62 10.95 4.27 7.96
CA ASN A 62 11.39 5.50 8.62
C ASN A 62 10.23 6.27 9.27
N ARG A 63 9.05 6.29 8.64
CA ARG A 63 7.84 6.88 9.23
C ARG A 63 7.40 6.13 10.48
N LEU A 64 7.33 4.79 10.42
CA LEU A 64 6.98 3.98 11.59
C LEU A 64 7.93 4.23 12.77
N ILE A 65 9.24 4.37 12.51
CA ILE A 65 10.22 4.71 13.56
C ILE A 65 10.00 6.12 14.12
N ARG A 66 9.80 7.13 13.26
CA ARG A 66 9.72 8.55 13.69
C ARG A 66 8.37 8.95 14.27
N GLU A 67 7.30 8.30 13.83
CA GLU A 67 5.92 8.59 14.22
C GLU A 67 5.38 7.56 15.24
N ASP A 68 6.27 6.73 15.79
CA ASP A 68 5.95 5.65 16.75
C ASP A 68 4.80 4.73 16.27
N GLY A 69 4.84 4.40 14.98
CA GLY A 69 3.83 3.59 14.31
C GLY A 69 4.18 2.11 14.33
N GLN A 70 3.19 1.24 14.49
CA GLN A 70 3.39 -0.21 14.55
C GLN A 70 3.16 -0.92 13.19
N PHE A 71 2.23 -0.44 12.37
CA PHE A 71 1.89 -1.08 11.09
C PHE A 71 1.90 -0.06 9.95
N GLY A 72 2.49 -0.43 8.83
CA GLY A 72 2.47 0.36 7.59
C GLY A 72 2.05 -0.49 6.40
N LEU A 73 1.12 0.02 5.58
CA LEU A 73 0.71 -0.63 4.34
C LEU A 73 1.36 0.07 3.14
N ILE A 74 2.04 -0.70 2.29
CA ILE A 74 2.60 -0.24 1.03
C ILE A 74 1.85 -0.91 -0.10
N ALA A 75 1.33 -0.15 -1.04
CA ALA A 75 0.73 -0.69 -2.26
C ALA A 75 1.23 0.10 -3.49
N ALA A 76 1.54 -0.62 -4.55
CA ALA A 76 2.00 -0.04 -5.81
C ALA A 76 1.36 -0.76 -6.99
N CYS A 77 0.81 0.01 -7.92
CA CYS A 77 0.44 -0.50 -9.24
C CYS A 77 1.67 -0.51 -10.16
N ALA A 78 1.64 -1.39 -11.16
CA ALA A 78 2.66 -1.50 -12.19
C ALA A 78 1.98 -1.59 -13.56
N ALA A 79 2.75 -1.28 -14.61
CA ALA A 79 2.31 -1.47 -15.98
C ALA A 79 1.90 -2.93 -16.25
N GLY A 80 1.00 -3.14 -17.21
CA GLY A 80 0.47 -4.48 -17.51
C GLY A 80 -0.65 -4.95 -16.58
N GLY A 81 -1.27 -4.03 -15.82
CA GLY A 81 -2.42 -4.35 -14.96
C GLY A 81 -2.06 -5.09 -13.67
N GLN A 82 -0.81 -4.96 -13.22
CA GLN A 82 -0.31 -5.65 -12.03
C GLN A 82 -0.33 -4.74 -10.80
N VAL A 83 -0.41 -5.35 -9.62
CA VAL A 83 -0.33 -4.66 -8.33
C VAL A 83 0.48 -5.49 -7.34
N ARG A 84 1.20 -4.82 -6.44
CA ARG A 84 1.81 -5.45 -5.26
C ARG A 84 1.46 -4.67 -4.02
N ALA A 85 1.21 -5.38 -2.92
CA ALA A 85 1.00 -4.81 -1.61
C ALA A 85 1.84 -5.55 -0.55
N HIS A 86 2.34 -4.81 0.43
CA HIS A 86 3.17 -5.30 1.52
C HIS A 86 2.74 -4.66 2.84
N ILE A 87 2.78 -5.41 3.93
CA ILE A 87 2.55 -4.89 5.28
C ILE A 87 3.90 -4.90 6.01
N LEU A 88 4.31 -3.74 6.52
CA LEU A 88 5.45 -3.59 7.41
C LEU A 88 4.95 -3.58 8.86
N PHE A 89 5.64 -4.34 9.70
CA PHE A 89 5.41 -4.43 11.14
C PHE A 89 6.65 -3.91 11.85
N PHE A 90 6.48 -2.90 12.69
CA PHE A 90 7.55 -2.36 13.52
C PHE A 90 7.36 -2.82 14.96
N PHE A 91 8.35 -3.55 15.50
CA PHE A 91 8.40 -3.92 16.90
C PHE A 91 9.39 -3.01 17.61
N GLY A 92 8.88 -2.19 18.54
CA GLY A 92 9.73 -1.36 19.39
C GLY A 92 10.82 -2.21 20.07
N HIS A 93 12.06 -1.74 19.96
CA HIS A 93 13.29 -2.30 20.54
C HIS A 93 13.94 -3.56 19.90
N CYS A 94 13.46 -4.12 18.80
CA CYS A 94 14.20 -5.22 18.15
C CYS A 94 14.07 -5.20 16.61
N ARG A 95 15.21 -5.02 15.93
CA ARG A 95 15.50 -5.23 14.49
C ARG A 95 14.29 -5.38 13.55
N LEU A 96 14.17 -4.43 12.60
CA LEU A 96 13.22 -4.45 11.47
C LEU A 96 13.15 -5.85 10.82
N ARG A 97 12.02 -6.56 10.96
CA ARG A 97 11.78 -7.85 10.29
C ARG A 97 10.85 -7.61 9.10
N LEU A 98 11.40 -7.64 7.89
CA LEU A 98 10.62 -7.70 6.65
C LEU A 98 9.90 -9.05 6.59
N LEU A 99 8.62 -9.07 6.92
CA LEU A 99 7.77 -10.23 6.67
C LEU A 99 7.30 -10.18 5.21
N PHE A 100 8.01 -10.88 4.34
CA PHE A 100 7.52 -11.19 3.00
C PHE A 100 6.46 -12.28 3.13
N HIS A 101 5.18 -11.90 3.12
CA HIS A 101 4.10 -12.86 2.97
C HIS A 101 4.01 -13.26 1.50
N ASN A 102 4.71 -14.33 1.13
CA ASN A 102 4.52 -15.04 -0.14
C ASN A 102 3.22 -15.84 -0.02
N GLN A 103 2.11 -15.35 -0.59
CA GLN A 103 0.93 -16.19 -0.80
C GLN A 103 1.16 -17.02 -2.07
N GLU A 104 1.73 -18.22 -1.91
CA GLU A 104 1.47 -19.31 -2.84
C GLU A 104 0.10 -19.89 -2.49
N TYR A 105 -0.88 -19.62 -3.33
CA TYR A 105 -2.19 -20.27 -3.28
C TYR A 105 -2.04 -21.70 -3.79
N TYR A 106 -1.97 -22.69 -2.88
CA TYR A 106 -2.31 -24.07 -3.22
C TYR A 106 -3.81 -24.25 -3.02
N PHE A 107 -4.54 -24.43 -4.12
CA PHE A 107 -5.87 -25.03 -4.15
C PHE A 107 -5.68 -26.55 -4.23
N GLY A 108 -6.27 -27.28 -3.27
CA GLY A 108 -6.44 -28.75 -3.36
C GLY A 108 -5.24 -29.56 -2.89
#